data_AF-A0A0S7EP45-F1
#
_entry.id   AF-A0A0S7EP45-F1
#
_cell.length_a   1.000
_cell.length_b   1.000
_cell.length_c   1.000
_cell.angle_alpha   90.00
_cell.angle_beta   90.00
_cell.angle_gamma   90.00
#
_symmetry.space_group_name_H-M   'P 1'
#
loop_
_entity.id
_entity.type
_entity.pdbx_description
1 polymer ?
#
loop_
_entity_poly.entity_id
_entity_poly.type
_entity_poly.pdbx_seq_one_letter_code
_entity_poly.pdbx_strand_id
1 'polypeptide(L)'
;TGVLMYFGGYAENMAQISKDCCVPCKITVDELETLCRGERLYCQELNVNRANVNDYEVEFLCDYKRTREGEEFYFVKWKGFPASVNTWEPKRNLKCPKLMKLFHLDLDQILKSQKRRGLPKRLDKETVLILIQKAKLRLSLHQWETHLNKTRNHPGRIFVINEVDQDGPPKHFTYINNYKVGPGIVINEMAVGCECRDCLNEPVNGCCPGASLHRMAYNDKGQVRIRPGQPIYA
;
A
#
# COMPACT_ATOMS: atom_id res chain seq x y z
N THR A 1 -59.53 -0.89 25.89
CA THR A 1 -59.69 0.13 24.83
C THR A 1 -58.60 -0.12 23.81
N GLY A 2 -58.73 -1.12 22.92
CA GLY A 2 -59.51 -1.11 21.66
C GLY A 2 -58.52 -0.73 20.53
N VAL A 3 -58.35 -1.40 19.39
CA VAL A 3 -59.04 -2.46 18.64
C VAL A 3 -57.98 -3.09 17.72
N LEU A 4 -57.98 -4.42 17.57
CA LEU A 4 -57.32 -5.15 16.49
C LEU A 4 -58.13 -4.98 15.18
N MET A 5 -57.49 -4.61 14.08
CA MET A 5 -58.02 -4.91 12.74
C MET A 5 -57.13 -5.95 12.06
N TYR A 6 -57.68 -7.15 11.91
CA TYR A 6 -57.19 -8.17 10.99
C TYR A 6 -57.64 -7.82 9.57
N PHE A 7 -56.73 -7.88 8.60
CA PHE A 7 -57.06 -8.35 7.25
C PHE A 7 -56.11 -9.49 6.92
N GLY A 8 -56.71 -10.65 6.67
CA GLY A 8 -56.03 -11.91 6.37
C GLY A 8 -55.52 -11.99 4.95
N GLY A 9 -54.66 -12.98 4.72
CA GLY A 9 -54.15 -13.32 3.40
C GLY A 9 -52.99 -14.30 3.49
N TYR A 10 -53.34 -15.60 3.50
CA TYR A 10 -52.51 -16.78 3.29
C TYR A 10 -51.15 -16.56 2.60
N ALA A 11 -50.06 -16.93 3.30
CA ALA A 11 -48.84 -17.52 2.72
C ALA A 11 -47.86 -17.96 3.83
N GLU A 12 -48.22 -18.95 4.66
CA GLU A 12 -47.24 -19.62 5.52
C GLU A 12 -46.61 -20.79 4.77
N ASN A 13 -45.65 -20.46 3.92
CA ASN A 13 -44.56 -21.34 3.54
C ASN A 13 -43.50 -20.47 2.87
N MET A 14 -42.48 -20.05 3.62
CA MET A 14 -41.11 -19.89 3.11
C MET A 14 -40.17 -19.45 4.23
N ALA A 15 -38.98 -20.05 4.16
CA ALA A 15 -37.72 -19.60 4.74
C ALA A 15 -37.53 -19.82 6.25
N GLN A 16 -37.16 -21.06 6.56
CA GLN A 16 -36.07 -21.32 7.50
C GLN A 16 -34.82 -20.57 6.98
N ILE A 17 -34.61 -19.33 7.46
CA ILE A 17 -33.45 -18.51 7.08
C ILE A 17 -32.21 -19.20 7.66
N SER A 18 -31.44 -19.84 6.76
CA SER A 18 -30.11 -20.36 7.04
C SER A 18 -29.22 -19.26 7.62
N LYS A 19 -28.59 -19.53 8.77
CA LYS A 19 -27.61 -18.67 9.43
C LYS A 19 -26.27 -18.56 8.66
N ASP A 20 -26.16 -19.16 7.48
CA ASP A 20 -24.89 -19.35 6.77
C ASP A 20 -24.75 -18.55 5.47
N CYS A 21 -25.69 -17.65 5.16
CA CYS A 21 -25.64 -16.87 3.91
C CYS A 21 -25.14 -15.44 4.15
N CYS A 22 -23.81 -15.28 4.26
CA CYS A 22 -23.15 -13.97 4.22
C CYS A 22 -22.43 -13.78 2.88
N VAL A 23 -22.75 -12.71 2.15
CA VAL A 23 -21.98 -12.28 0.97
C VAL A 23 -20.95 -11.21 1.38
N PRO A 24 -19.71 -11.28 0.88
CA PRO A 24 -18.70 -10.29 1.21
C PRO A 24 -19.08 -8.92 0.66
N CYS A 25 -18.86 -7.88 1.46
CA CYS A 25 -19.02 -6.49 1.03
C CYS A 25 -18.06 -6.22 -0.14
N LYS A 26 -18.58 -5.68 -1.25
CA LYS A 26 -17.77 -5.28 -2.40
C LYS A 26 -17.06 -3.94 -2.21
N ILE A 27 -17.43 -3.20 -1.17
CA ILE A 27 -16.89 -1.89 -0.85
C ILE A 27 -15.66 -2.04 0.03
N THR A 28 -14.59 -1.33 -0.30
CA THR A 28 -13.35 -1.26 0.48
C THR A 28 -13.52 -0.44 1.74
N VAL A 29 -12.59 -0.60 2.70
CA VAL A 29 -12.59 0.19 3.95
C VAL A 29 -12.50 1.70 3.66
N ASP A 30 -11.65 2.11 2.73
CA ASP A 30 -11.49 3.52 2.32
C ASP A 30 -12.79 4.10 1.71
N GLU A 31 -13.51 3.30 0.92
CA GLU A 31 -14.80 3.70 0.35
C GLU A 31 -15.90 3.79 1.41
N LEU A 32 -15.93 2.86 2.39
CA LEU A 32 -16.83 2.94 3.53
C LEU A 32 -16.56 4.20 4.38
N GLU A 33 -15.29 4.50 4.67
CA GLU A 33 -14.89 5.71 5.38
C GLU A 33 -15.40 6.97 4.66
N THR A 34 -15.22 7.00 3.33
CA THR A 34 -15.69 8.09 2.47
C THR A 34 -17.21 8.28 2.55
N LEU A 35 -17.97 7.19 2.50
CA LEU A 35 -19.43 7.22 2.65
C LEU A 35 -19.84 7.74 4.03
N CYS A 36 -19.18 7.29 5.11
CA CYS A 36 -19.45 7.80 6.45
C CYS A 36 -19.25 9.32 6.54
N ARG A 37 -18.18 9.85 5.94
CA ARG A 37 -17.91 11.30 5.91
C ARG A 37 -18.97 12.07 5.11
N GLY A 38 -19.38 11.55 3.95
CA GLY A 38 -20.43 12.14 3.11
C GLY A 38 -21.78 12.23 3.81
N GLU A 39 -22.18 11.14 4.47
CA GLU A 39 -23.45 11.03 5.21
C GLU A 39 -23.37 11.57 6.65
N ARG A 40 -22.22 12.11 7.06
CA ARG A 40 -21.94 12.61 8.43
C ARG A 40 -22.20 11.57 9.52
N LEU A 41 -21.94 10.30 9.21
CA LEU A 41 -22.02 9.19 10.15
C LEU A 41 -20.74 9.07 10.96
N TYR A 42 -20.87 8.68 12.22
CA TYR A 42 -19.74 8.40 13.10
C TYR A 42 -19.53 6.90 13.21
N CYS A 43 -18.31 6.44 12.96
CA CYS A 43 -17.93 5.04 12.99
C CYS A 43 -16.57 4.90 13.67
N GLN A 44 -16.56 4.33 14.88
CA GLN A 44 -15.32 4.14 15.65
C GLN A 44 -14.36 3.17 14.98
N GLU A 45 -14.87 2.11 14.34
CA GLU A 45 -14.06 1.10 13.64
C GLU A 45 -13.33 1.67 12.42
N LEU A 46 -13.96 2.65 11.74
CA LEU A 46 -13.37 3.38 10.61
C LEU A 46 -12.65 4.66 11.06
N ASN A 47 -12.53 4.90 12.37
CA ASN A 47 -11.95 6.12 12.94
C ASN A 47 -12.60 7.42 12.42
N VAL A 48 -13.89 7.39 12.09
CA VAL A 48 -14.69 8.57 11.69
C VAL A 48 -15.46 9.07 12.90
N ASN A 49 -15.16 10.30 13.35
CA ASN A 49 -15.77 10.88 14.54
C ASN A 49 -16.09 12.37 14.32
N ARG A 50 -16.74 12.98 15.31
CA ARG A 50 -17.16 14.39 15.24
C ARG A 50 -16.01 15.38 14.97
N ALA A 51 -14.79 15.08 15.41
CA ALA A 51 -13.65 15.97 15.26
C ALA A 51 -13.03 15.91 13.85
N ASN A 52 -13.16 14.78 13.16
CA ASN A 52 -12.52 14.58 11.86
C ASN A 52 -13.50 14.33 10.71
N VAL A 53 -14.82 14.30 10.93
CA VAL A 53 -15.82 13.95 9.89
C VAL A 53 -15.69 14.76 8.58
N ASN A 54 -15.15 15.98 8.66
CA ASN A 54 -14.91 16.86 7.51
C ASN A 54 -13.47 16.80 6.96
N ASP A 55 -12.59 16.01 7.57
CA ASP A 55 -11.22 15.82 7.09
C ASP A 55 -11.23 14.73 6.01
N TYR A 56 -10.73 15.08 4.83
CA TYR A 56 -10.60 14.17 3.68
C TYR A 56 -9.13 13.98 3.32
N GLU A 57 -8.78 12.78 2.85
CA GLU A 57 -7.40 12.46 2.50
C GLU A 57 -7.01 13.08 1.15
N VAL A 58 -5.85 13.74 1.14
CA VAL A 58 -5.24 14.29 -0.07
C VAL A 58 -4.44 13.20 -0.77
N GLU A 59 -4.77 12.92 -2.04
CA GLU A 59 -4.00 12.00 -2.88
C GLU A 59 -2.69 12.65 -3.34
N PHE A 60 -2.78 13.87 -3.91
CA PHE A 60 -1.64 14.71 -4.25
C PHE A 60 -2.05 16.16 -4.54
N LEU A 61 -1.07 17.05 -4.62
CA LEU A 61 -1.24 18.46 -4.98
C LEU A 61 -0.98 18.65 -6.47
N CYS A 62 -1.95 19.25 -7.18
CA CYS A 62 -1.89 19.44 -8.63
C CYS A 62 -1.28 20.78 -9.04
N ASP A 63 -1.64 21.85 -8.34
CA ASP A 63 -1.34 23.23 -8.76
C ASP A 63 -1.19 24.14 -7.53
N TYR A 64 -0.64 25.33 -7.73
CA TYR A 64 -0.36 26.34 -6.73
C TYR A 64 -0.66 27.75 -7.25
N LYS A 65 -1.25 28.58 -6.38
CA LYS A 65 -1.40 30.01 -6.62
C LYS A 65 -1.24 30.81 -5.33
N ARG A 66 -0.86 32.07 -5.48
CA ARG A 66 -0.74 33.03 -4.38
C ARG A 66 -1.52 34.30 -4.67
N THR A 67 -2.25 34.81 -3.68
CA THR A 67 -2.97 36.09 -3.78
C THR A 67 -2.01 37.27 -3.68
N ARG A 68 -2.52 38.49 -3.87
CA ARG A 68 -1.71 39.72 -3.74
C ARG A 68 -1.33 39.97 -2.29
N GLU A 69 -2.21 39.59 -1.38
CA GLU A 69 -2.10 39.67 0.08
C GLU A 69 -1.15 38.59 0.64
N GLY A 70 -0.70 37.68 -0.22
CA GLY A 70 0.30 36.67 0.11
C GLY A 70 -0.27 35.32 0.56
N GLU A 71 -1.59 35.13 0.51
CA GLU A 71 -2.25 33.88 0.86
C GLU A 71 -2.01 32.81 -0.20
N GLU A 72 -1.64 31.61 0.23
CA GLU A 72 -1.29 30.48 -0.62
C GLU A 72 -2.46 29.50 -0.75
N PHE A 73 -2.73 29.05 -1.97
CA PHE A 73 -3.76 28.07 -2.28
C PHE A 73 -3.16 26.95 -3.14
N TYR A 74 -3.68 25.73 -2.96
CA TYR A 74 -3.29 24.56 -3.72
C TYR A 74 -4.51 23.92 -4.36
N PHE A 75 -4.37 23.42 -5.58
CA PHE A 75 -5.41 22.62 -6.21
C PHE A 75 -5.23 21.16 -5.80
N VAL A 76 -6.19 20.63 -5.07
CA VAL A 76 -6.06 19.35 -4.37
C VAL A 76 -6.70 18.24 -5.19
N LYS A 77 -5.97 17.15 -5.42
CA LYS A 77 -6.56 15.87 -5.83
C LYS A 77 -6.93 15.07 -4.58
N TRP A 78 -8.23 14.87 -4.38
CA TRP A 78 -8.78 14.10 -3.25
C TRP A 78 -8.68 12.60 -3.52
N LYS A 79 -8.25 11.82 -2.52
CA LYS A 79 -8.11 10.35 -2.64
C LYS A 79 -9.48 9.71 -2.79
N GLY A 80 -9.63 8.78 -3.73
CA GLY A 80 -10.89 8.08 -4.00
C GLY A 80 -11.93 8.88 -4.81
N PHE A 81 -11.68 10.16 -5.09
CA PHE A 81 -12.61 11.00 -5.84
C PHE A 81 -12.13 11.28 -7.28
N PRO A 82 -13.04 11.54 -8.24
CA PRO A 82 -12.66 11.93 -9.60
C PRO A 82 -12.02 13.32 -9.62
N ALA A 83 -11.16 13.58 -10.63
CA ALA A 83 -10.49 14.88 -10.76
C ALA A 83 -11.47 16.06 -10.99
N SER A 84 -12.70 15.80 -11.40
CA SER A 84 -13.76 16.80 -11.59
C SER A 84 -14.17 17.51 -10.30
N VAL A 85 -13.95 16.88 -9.14
CA VAL A 85 -14.29 17.47 -7.82
C VAL A 85 -13.06 18.04 -7.11
N ASN A 86 -11.91 18.16 -7.80
CA ASN A 86 -10.75 18.82 -7.24
C ASN A 86 -11.09 20.28 -6.89
N THR A 87 -10.61 20.75 -5.75
CA THR A 87 -10.90 22.10 -5.23
C THR A 87 -9.62 22.86 -4.91
N TRP A 88 -9.71 24.18 -4.88
CA TRP A 88 -8.64 25.05 -4.39
C TRP A 88 -8.76 25.21 -2.88
N GLU A 89 -7.79 24.69 -2.14
CA GLU A 89 -7.75 24.78 -0.69
C GLU A 89 -6.67 25.78 -0.23
N PRO A 90 -6.98 26.63 0.76
CA PRO A 90 -5.97 27.49 1.36
C PRO A 90 -4.97 26.64 2.14
N LYS A 91 -3.70 27.07 2.19
CA LYS A 91 -2.62 26.38 2.89
C LYS A 91 -2.95 25.99 4.33
N ARG A 92 -3.69 26.82 5.06
CA ARG A 92 -4.12 26.57 6.45
C ARG A 92 -5.01 25.33 6.62
N ASN A 93 -5.70 24.90 5.56
CA ASN A 93 -6.56 23.71 5.59
C ASN A 93 -5.75 22.42 5.38
N LEU A 94 -4.53 22.52 4.82
CA LEU A 94 -3.73 21.36 4.45
C LEU A 94 -2.87 20.86 5.62
N LYS A 95 -3.22 19.68 6.14
CA LYS A 95 -2.48 18.97 7.20
C LYS A 95 -1.51 17.91 6.64
N CYS A 96 -0.93 18.16 5.46
CA CYS A 96 -0.10 17.19 4.72
C CYS A 96 1.33 17.70 4.43
N PRO A 97 2.18 17.92 5.45
CA PRO A 97 3.48 18.57 5.29
C PRO A 97 4.44 17.82 4.35
N LYS A 98 4.35 16.49 4.29
CA LYS A 98 5.16 15.66 3.38
C LYS A 98 4.84 15.96 1.91
N LEU A 99 3.56 15.98 1.54
CA LEU A 99 3.12 16.28 0.17
C LEU A 99 3.48 17.71 -0.23
N MET A 100 3.29 18.67 0.68
CA MET A 100 3.67 20.06 0.44
C MET A 100 5.18 20.21 0.22
N LYS A 101 6.01 19.54 1.04
CA LYS A 101 7.46 19.55 0.86
C LYS A 101 7.87 18.99 -0.50
N LEU A 102 7.34 17.82 -0.87
CA LEU A 102 7.64 17.20 -2.17
C LEU A 102 7.21 18.08 -3.34
N PHE A 103 6.02 18.67 -3.26
CA PHE A 103 5.51 19.59 -4.28
C PHE A 103 6.44 20.79 -4.47
N HIS A 104 6.90 21.43 -3.39
CA HIS A 104 7.79 22.58 -3.47
C HIS A 104 9.20 22.21 -3.92
N LEU A 105 9.71 21.03 -3.58
CA LEU A 105 10.99 20.54 -4.10
C LEU A 105 10.93 20.37 -5.62
N ASP A 106 9.84 19.81 -6.14
CA ASP A 106 9.66 19.69 -7.59
C ASP A 106 9.52 21.02 -8.27
N LEU A 107 8.71 21.91 -7.69
CA LEU A 107 8.48 23.24 -8.24
C LEU A 107 9.78 24.04 -8.29
N ASP A 108 10.59 24.01 -7.23
CA ASP A 108 11.91 24.65 -7.20
C ASP A 108 12.84 24.06 -8.27
N GLN A 109 12.86 22.75 -8.46
CA GLN A 109 13.66 22.10 -9.50
C GLN A 109 13.24 22.54 -10.91
N ILE A 110 11.93 22.65 -11.19
CA ILE A 110 11.39 23.11 -12.48
C ILE A 110 11.70 24.59 -12.70
N LEU A 111 11.52 25.44 -11.68
CA LEU A 111 11.82 26.87 -11.80
C LEU A 111 13.31 27.12 -12.05
N LYS A 112 14.19 26.34 -11.40
CA LYS A 112 15.63 26.38 -11.63
C LYS A 112 16.01 25.99 -13.06
N SER A 113 15.41 24.92 -13.61
CA SER A 113 15.69 24.52 -15.00
C SER A 113 15.21 25.57 -16.01
N GLN A 114 14.11 26.26 -15.72
CA GLN A 114 13.59 27.39 -16.50
C GLN A 114 14.32 28.72 -16.25
N LYS A 115 15.38 28.74 -15.42
CA LYS A 115 16.12 29.96 -15.03
C LYS A 115 15.24 31.07 -14.41
N ARG A 116 14.10 30.71 -13.82
CA ARG A 116 13.19 31.67 -13.16
C ARG A 116 13.65 31.93 -11.74
N ARG A 117 13.53 33.19 -11.29
CA ARG A 117 13.84 33.61 -9.91
C ARG A 117 12.54 33.85 -9.14
N GLY A 118 12.39 33.18 -8.01
CA GLY A 118 11.26 33.34 -7.10
C GLY A 118 10.01 32.57 -7.52
N LEU A 119 9.10 32.43 -6.55
CA LEU A 119 7.87 31.67 -6.71
C LEU A 119 6.80 32.52 -7.42
N PRO A 120 6.29 32.11 -8.59
CA PRO A 120 5.28 32.88 -9.32
C PRO A 120 3.94 32.89 -8.59
N LYS A 121 3.10 33.89 -8.88
CA LYS A 121 1.73 33.98 -8.33
C LYS A 121 0.79 32.90 -8.87
N ARG A 122 1.04 32.42 -10.10
CA ARG A 122 0.33 31.32 -10.77
C ARG A 122 1.32 30.53 -11.59
N LEU A 123 1.13 29.22 -11.66
CA LEU A 123 1.92 28.34 -12.50
C LEU A 123 1.40 28.37 -13.94
N ASP A 124 2.30 28.22 -14.92
CA ASP A 124 1.91 27.95 -16.30
C ASP A 124 1.48 26.49 -16.47
N LYS A 125 0.73 26.22 -17.55
CA LYS A 125 0.14 24.90 -17.81
C LYS A 125 1.19 23.79 -17.89
N GLU A 126 2.36 24.05 -18.46
CA GLU A 126 3.42 23.07 -18.61
C GLU A 126 3.98 22.66 -17.24
N THR A 127 4.27 23.64 -16.39
CA THR A 127 4.73 23.42 -15.01
C THR A 127 3.72 22.59 -14.21
N VAL A 128 2.42 22.90 -14.32
CA VAL A 128 1.35 22.13 -13.67
C VAL A 128 1.32 20.68 -14.15
N LEU A 129 1.44 20.45 -15.45
CA LEU A 129 1.44 19.09 -16.01
C LEU A 129 2.62 18.26 -15.48
N ILE A 130 3.82 18.84 -15.41
CA ILE A 130 5.02 18.16 -14.90
C ILE A 130 4.84 17.80 -13.41
N LEU A 131 4.29 18.72 -12.61
CA LEU A 131 4.02 18.47 -11.19
C LEU A 131 3.03 17.31 -10.99
N ILE A 132 1.94 17.30 -11.77
CA ILE A 132 0.95 16.21 -11.73
C ILE A 132 1.60 14.88 -12.13
N GLN A 133 2.44 14.86 -13.17
CA GLN A 133 3.12 13.65 -13.61
C GLN A 133 4.05 13.10 -12.53
N LYS A 134 4.87 13.95 -11.91
CA LYS A 134 5.74 13.57 -10.79
C LYS A 134 4.95 13.07 -9.58
N ALA A 135 3.82 13.71 -9.25
CA ALA A 135 2.95 13.27 -8.17
C ALA A 135 2.36 11.87 -8.43
N LYS A 136 1.83 11.64 -9.65
CA LYS A 136 1.30 10.33 -10.08
C LYS A 136 2.37 9.25 -10.07
N LEU A 137 3.58 9.57 -10.49
CA LEU A 137 4.72 8.64 -10.44
C LEU A 137 5.00 8.18 -9.01
N ARG A 138 5.11 9.13 -8.06
CA ARG A 138 5.32 8.80 -6.64
C ARG A 138 4.20 7.95 -6.07
N LEU A 139 2.96 8.26 -6.42
CA LEU A 139 1.81 7.47 -6.01
C LEU A 139 1.91 6.03 -6.54
N SER A 140 2.24 5.86 -7.82
CA SER A 140 2.42 4.56 -8.45
C SER A 140 3.53 3.73 -7.79
N LEU A 141 4.67 4.35 -7.49
CA LEU A 141 5.78 3.71 -6.77
C LEU A 141 5.39 3.31 -5.34
N HIS A 142 4.64 4.16 -4.64
CA HIS A 142 4.14 3.86 -3.29
C HIS A 142 3.13 2.72 -3.28
N GLN A 143 2.23 2.68 -4.27
CA GLN A 143 1.29 1.57 -4.46
C GLN A 143 2.04 0.26 -4.73
N TRP A 144 3.09 0.30 -5.55
CA TRP A 144 3.93 -0.86 -5.81
C TRP A 144 4.68 -1.31 -4.56
N GLU A 145 5.31 -0.40 -3.80
CA GLU A 145 5.93 -0.71 -2.50
C GLU A 145 4.92 -1.40 -1.56
N THR A 146 3.70 -0.87 -1.47
CA THR A 146 2.64 -1.43 -0.65
C THR A 146 2.26 -2.84 -1.11
N HIS A 147 2.13 -3.04 -2.42
CA HIS A 147 1.85 -4.35 -3.00
C HIS A 147 2.96 -5.38 -2.71
N LEU A 148 4.23 -5.00 -2.88
CA LEU A 148 5.37 -5.86 -2.54
C LEU A 148 5.36 -6.26 -1.06
N ASN A 149 5.15 -5.28 -0.17
CA ASN A 149 5.13 -5.52 1.27
C ASN A 149 3.89 -6.28 1.76
N LYS A 150 2.77 -6.23 1.03
CA LYS A 150 1.61 -7.08 1.30
C LYS A 150 1.84 -8.53 0.85
N THR A 151 2.66 -8.72 -0.18
CA THR A 151 2.90 -10.03 -0.78
C THR A 151 4.04 -10.80 -0.10
N ARG A 152 5.04 -10.10 0.47
CA ARG A 152 6.20 -10.73 1.13
C ARG A 152 5.81 -11.62 2.31
N ASN A 153 6.56 -12.70 2.52
CA ASN A 153 6.43 -13.59 3.68
C ASN A 153 7.62 -13.53 4.67
N HIS A 154 8.62 -12.70 4.39
CA HIS A 154 9.78 -12.48 5.25
C HIS A 154 9.64 -11.19 6.08
N PRO A 155 10.34 -11.04 7.22
CA PRO A 155 10.18 -9.88 8.10
C PRO A 155 10.78 -8.57 7.54
N GLY A 156 11.77 -8.65 6.65
CA GLY A 156 12.40 -7.46 6.05
C GLY A 156 11.43 -6.62 5.21
N ARG A 157 11.38 -5.30 5.43
CA ARG A 157 10.56 -4.36 4.66
C ARG A 157 11.21 -4.05 3.32
N ILE A 158 10.42 -4.03 2.25
CA ILE A 158 10.87 -3.64 0.91
C ILE A 158 10.60 -2.13 0.74
N PHE A 159 11.57 -1.39 0.20
CA PHE A 159 11.43 0.03 -0.10
C PHE A 159 11.54 0.27 -1.61
N VAL A 160 10.75 1.20 -2.14
CA VAL A 160 10.81 1.63 -3.54
C VAL A 160 11.06 3.13 -3.59
N ILE A 161 12.19 3.52 -4.18
CA ILE A 161 12.61 4.92 -4.29
C ILE A 161 13.05 5.19 -5.72
N ASN A 162 12.53 6.26 -6.32
CA ASN A 162 13.06 6.83 -7.56
C ASN A 162 13.14 8.36 -7.40
N GLU A 163 14.35 8.87 -7.34
CA GLU A 163 14.65 10.30 -7.17
C GLU A 163 15.37 10.90 -8.39
N VAL A 164 15.62 10.09 -9.43
CA VAL A 164 16.49 10.47 -10.54
C VAL A 164 15.69 10.73 -11.81
N ASP A 165 14.81 9.80 -12.18
CA ASP A 165 14.10 9.84 -13.46
C ASP A 165 12.59 9.65 -13.29
N GLN A 166 11.90 9.39 -14.41
CA GLN A 166 10.44 9.29 -14.46
C GLN A 166 9.94 7.83 -14.56
N ASP A 167 10.81 6.85 -14.33
CA ASP A 167 10.43 5.45 -14.46
C ASP A 167 9.57 4.99 -13.28
N GLY A 168 8.40 4.47 -13.63
CA GLY A 168 7.46 3.88 -12.69
C GLY A 168 7.81 2.43 -12.35
N PRO A 169 6.88 1.75 -11.65
CA PRO A 169 6.99 0.32 -11.41
C PRO A 169 7.25 -0.46 -12.71
N PRO A 170 8.10 -1.50 -12.69
CA PRO A 170 8.37 -2.32 -13.86
C PRO A 170 7.10 -2.98 -14.37
N LYS A 171 6.91 -2.94 -15.69
CA LYS A 171 5.77 -3.60 -16.35
C LYS A 171 6.01 -5.12 -16.36
N HIS A 172 4.93 -5.89 -16.23
CA HIS A 172 4.95 -7.37 -16.30
C HIS A 172 5.85 -8.06 -15.28
N PHE A 173 6.14 -7.41 -14.15
CA PHE A 173 6.83 -8.01 -13.02
C PHE A 173 5.83 -8.56 -12.00
N THR A 174 6.09 -9.74 -11.46
CA THR A 174 5.30 -10.32 -10.37
C THR A 174 6.24 -10.80 -9.28
N TYR A 175 6.08 -10.25 -8.09
CA TYR A 175 6.84 -10.67 -6.92
C TYR A 175 6.33 -12.03 -6.42
N ILE A 176 7.24 -12.97 -6.21
CA ILE A 176 6.96 -14.32 -5.68
C ILE A 176 7.92 -14.62 -4.53
N ASN A 177 7.43 -15.29 -3.49
CA ASN A 177 8.23 -15.63 -2.31
C ASN A 177 9.02 -16.93 -2.48
N ASN A 178 8.60 -17.79 -3.41
CA ASN A 178 9.22 -19.07 -3.66
C ASN A 178 9.10 -19.43 -5.14
N TYR A 179 9.79 -20.49 -5.56
CA TYR A 179 9.79 -20.97 -6.93
C TYR A 179 8.37 -21.14 -7.49
N LYS A 180 8.21 -20.85 -8.78
CA LYS A 180 7.02 -21.19 -9.55
C LYS A 180 7.39 -22.29 -10.54
N VAL A 181 6.86 -23.47 -10.31
CA VAL A 181 7.18 -24.67 -11.11
C VAL A 181 6.40 -24.65 -12.42
N GLY A 182 7.07 -24.99 -13.52
CA GLY A 182 6.44 -25.14 -14.83
C GLY A 182 5.61 -26.42 -14.94
N PRO A 183 4.65 -26.49 -15.89
CA PRO A 183 3.90 -27.71 -16.15
C PRO A 183 4.84 -28.90 -16.43
N GLY A 184 4.56 -30.05 -15.81
CA GLY A 184 5.34 -31.28 -15.99
C GLY A 184 6.60 -31.42 -15.13
N ILE A 185 6.96 -30.40 -14.34
CA ILE A 185 8.08 -30.51 -13.40
C ILE A 185 7.54 -30.96 -12.04
N VAL A 186 8.11 -32.05 -11.51
CA VAL A 186 7.82 -32.56 -10.17
C VAL A 186 8.99 -32.22 -9.27
N ILE A 187 8.76 -31.43 -8.24
CA ILE A 187 9.75 -31.21 -7.18
C ILE A 187 9.59 -32.33 -6.17
N ASN A 188 10.62 -33.16 -6.04
CA ASN A 188 10.65 -34.20 -5.02
C ASN A 188 11.07 -33.56 -3.70
N GLU A 189 10.15 -33.44 -2.75
CA GLU A 189 10.48 -33.06 -1.38
C GLU A 189 11.22 -34.23 -0.75
N MET A 190 12.56 -34.15 -0.67
CA MET A 190 13.35 -35.13 0.07
C MET A 190 13.05 -34.97 1.56
N ALA A 191 12.05 -35.71 2.04
CA ALA A 191 11.61 -35.71 3.44
C ALA A 191 12.51 -36.62 4.32
N VAL A 192 13.82 -36.41 4.29
CA VAL A 192 14.75 -37.05 5.24
C VAL A 192 15.24 -35.99 6.20
N GLY A 193 14.72 -36.01 7.42
CA GLY A 193 15.17 -35.17 8.53
C GLY A 193 16.22 -35.85 9.40
N CYS A 194 16.82 -35.10 10.32
CA CYS A 194 17.67 -35.66 11.37
C CYS A 194 16.87 -35.91 12.66
N GLU A 195 17.39 -36.77 13.54
CA GLU A 195 16.84 -37.04 14.87
C GLU A 195 17.48 -36.18 15.98
N CYS A 196 18.25 -35.15 15.59
CA CYS A 196 18.94 -34.28 16.54
C CYS A 196 17.94 -33.48 17.38
N ARG A 197 18.17 -33.40 18.70
CA ARG A 197 17.46 -32.45 19.57
C ARG A 197 17.97 -31.02 19.40
N ASP A 198 19.28 -30.89 19.21
CA ASP A 198 19.97 -29.64 18.88
C ASP A 198 20.97 -29.92 17.75
N CYS A 199 20.65 -29.49 16.53
CA CYS A 199 21.47 -29.74 15.35
C CYS A 199 22.87 -29.09 15.41
N LEU A 200 23.05 -28.03 16.21
CA LEU A 200 24.29 -27.28 16.26
C LEU A 200 25.20 -27.80 17.38
N ASN A 201 24.64 -28.05 18.56
CA ASN A 201 25.41 -28.41 19.76
C ASN A 201 25.43 -29.93 20.01
N GLU A 202 24.40 -30.67 19.61
CA GLU A 202 24.25 -32.11 19.87
C GLU A 202 23.92 -32.91 18.59
N PRO A 203 24.76 -32.85 17.53
CA PRO A 203 24.46 -33.51 16.27
C PRO A 203 24.59 -35.04 16.38
N VAL A 204 23.50 -35.76 16.10
CA VAL A 204 23.52 -37.22 15.94
C VAL A 204 24.02 -37.56 14.55
N ASN A 205 25.05 -38.41 14.43
CA ASN A 205 25.64 -38.86 13.16
C ASN A 205 25.99 -37.74 12.16
N GLY A 206 26.37 -36.55 12.66
CA GLY A 206 26.70 -35.40 11.82
C GLY A 206 25.50 -34.60 11.29
N CYS A 207 24.28 -34.89 11.77
CA CYS A 207 23.04 -34.17 11.41
C CYS A 207 22.72 -34.23 9.88
N CYS A 208 21.80 -33.39 9.38
CA CYS A 208 21.40 -33.34 7.97
C CYS A 208 22.59 -33.25 6.99
N PRO A 209 23.63 -32.42 7.22
CA PRO A 209 24.80 -32.38 6.35
C PRO A 209 25.65 -33.66 6.41
N GLY A 210 25.75 -34.28 7.59
CA GLY A 210 26.53 -35.50 7.82
C GLY A 210 26.03 -36.69 7.01
N ALA A 211 24.71 -36.82 6.84
CA ALA A 211 24.08 -37.84 5.99
C ALA A 211 24.58 -37.79 4.53
N SER A 212 25.00 -36.60 4.07
CA SER A 212 25.55 -36.37 2.74
C SER A 212 27.08 -36.24 2.73
N LEU A 213 27.78 -36.57 3.83
CA LEU A 213 29.23 -36.36 4.01
C LEU A 213 29.67 -34.89 3.88
N HIS A 214 28.79 -33.95 4.21
CA HIS A 214 29.04 -32.51 4.19
C HIS A 214 29.15 -31.93 5.61
N ARG A 215 29.73 -30.74 5.71
CA ARG A 215 29.88 -30.01 6.98
C ARG A 215 28.68 -29.08 7.21
N MET A 216 28.42 -28.76 8.48
CA MET A 216 27.43 -27.75 8.84
C MET A 216 27.71 -26.42 8.13
N ALA A 217 26.69 -25.90 7.44
CA ALA A 217 26.83 -24.71 6.60
C ALA A 217 26.96 -23.42 7.42
N TYR A 218 26.40 -23.39 8.63
CA TYR A 218 26.25 -22.18 9.45
C TYR A 218 27.00 -22.29 10.79
N ASN A 219 27.39 -21.15 11.36
CA ASN A 219 27.78 -21.06 12.78
C ASN A 219 26.60 -20.71 13.70
N ASP A 220 26.90 -20.58 14.99
CA ASP A 220 26.01 -20.10 16.06
C ASP A 220 25.42 -18.70 15.82
N LYS A 221 26.05 -17.89 14.96
CA LYS A 221 25.57 -16.57 14.53
C LYS A 221 24.77 -16.60 13.22
N GLY A 222 24.52 -17.77 12.64
CA GLY A 222 23.82 -17.94 11.36
C GLY A 222 24.64 -17.51 10.12
N GLN A 223 25.96 -17.36 10.25
CA GLN A 223 26.84 -16.99 9.15
C GLN A 223 27.34 -18.24 8.41
N VAL A 224 27.40 -18.15 7.08
CA VAL A 224 27.87 -19.25 6.22
C VAL A 224 29.38 -19.50 6.40
N ARG A 225 29.78 -20.77 6.55
CA ARG A 225 31.18 -21.22 6.75
C ARG A 225 31.73 -22.11 5.64
N ILE A 226 30.88 -22.65 4.77
CA ILE A 226 31.29 -23.48 3.64
C ILE A 226 31.79 -22.63 2.47
N ARG A 227 32.56 -23.22 1.56
CA ARG A 227 33.12 -22.50 0.40
C ARG A 227 32.06 -22.35 -0.71
N PRO A 228 32.14 -21.29 -1.54
CA PRO A 228 31.32 -21.20 -2.75
C PRO A 228 31.45 -22.47 -3.61
N GLY A 229 30.31 -22.95 -4.13
CA GLY A 229 30.22 -24.20 -4.90
C GLY A 229 29.94 -25.45 -4.05
N GLN A 230 29.93 -25.35 -2.71
CA GLN A 230 29.47 -26.44 -1.84
C GLN A 230 27.97 -26.30 -1.52
N PRO A 231 27.20 -27.41 -1.50
CA PRO A 231 25.77 -27.38 -1.20
C PRO A 231 25.49 -27.09 0.29
N ILE A 232 24.33 -26.51 0.55
CA ILE A 232 23.77 -26.34 1.89
C ILE A 232 22.69 -27.39 2.08
N TYR A 233 22.88 -28.27 3.06
CA TYR A 233 21.83 -29.16 3.56
C TYR A 233 21.29 -28.54 4.85
N ALA A 234 20.08 -28.01 4.77
CA ALA A 234 19.38 -27.35 5.87
C ALA A 234 18.52 -28.35 6.66
#